data_AF-A0A679FED6-F1
#
_entry.id   AF-A0A679FED6-F1
#
_cell.length_a   1.000
_cell.length_b   1.000
_cell.length_c   1.000
_cell.angle_alpha   90.00
_cell.angle_beta   90.00
_cell.angle_gamma   90.00
#
_symmetry.space_group_name_H-M   'P 1'
#
loop_
_entity.id
_entity.type
_entity.pdbx_description
1 polymer ?
#
loop_
_entity_poly.entity_id
_entity_poly.type
_entity_poly.pdbx_seq_one_letter_code
_entity_poly.pdbx_strand_id
1 'polypeptide(L)'
;MQEFLAREAIRKAEFEHVGHPCGEHLIRLDGLAAFLELIHLYHAELLDNFEAQSGWAYRTWVEALSVRDGVQSAAAALERARSSSPELDLLISLDVDTALVDRTLVKQPNDAVDYAAAKVGLDPKKGFSLFWIKSASADDLLAAASDLILETDAMKIRAYLRIFTARDFPLNPEPLFAIVKGANPRNAWQATKAIGRLHDHRIRDLAFELLDGLDTPSAIRLLRSNYQPGDFVAIERAIREADPLDDNGWHSVGLAVLDLIEAVAIPPIESRDILLSLYENIPCSLCREEVVRKLHDSDLAPRWMLKECAFDAEPETAEISKRSSG
;
A
#
# COMPACT_ATOMS: atom_id res chain seq x y z
N MET A 1 35.68 1.17 9.47
CA MET A 1 34.86 1.69 10.58
C MET A 1 33.86 2.73 10.10
N GLN A 2 34.26 3.80 9.39
CA GLN A 2 33.30 4.74 8.77
C GLN A 2 32.38 4.09 7.72
N GLU A 3 32.90 3.23 6.85
CA GLU A 3 32.12 2.50 5.84
C GLU A 3 31.14 1.48 6.47
N PHE A 4 31.56 0.82 7.55
CA PHE A 4 30.70 -0.06 8.35
C PHE A 4 29.58 0.74 9.06
N LEU A 5 29.90 1.89 9.65
CA LEU A 5 28.93 2.76 10.30
C LEU A 5 27.94 3.40 9.30
N ALA A 6 28.38 3.72 8.07
CA ALA A 6 27.51 4.20 7.01
C ALA A 6 26.55 3.09 6.51
N ARG A 7 27.06 1.86 6.33
CA ARG A 7 26.23 0.70 5.98
C ARG A 7 25.24 0.32 7.09
N GLU A 8 25.66 0.40 8.34
CA GLU A 8 24.80 0.15 9.49
C GLU A 8 23.76 1.26 9.68
N ALA A 9 24.12 2.53 9.41
CA ALA A 9 23.19 3.65 9.41
C ALA A 9 22.16 3.56 8.28
N ILE A 10 22.55 3.13 7.07
CA ILE A 10 21.61 2.88 5.96
C ILE A 10 20.70 1.69 6.29
N ARG A 11 21.24 0.60 6.85
CA ARG A 11 20.43 -0.54 7.31
C ARG A 11 19.48 -0.17 8.44
N LYS A 12 19.90 0.66 9.40
CA LYS A 12 19.04 1.15 10.49
C LYS A 12 18.13 2.31 10.08
N ALA A 13 18.34 2.91 8.91
CA ALA A 13 17.39 3.80 8.26
C ALA A 13 16.25 3.02 7.58
N GLU A 14 16.16 1.70 7.81
CA GLU A 14 14.87 1.05 7.98
C GLU A 14 14.01 1.96 8.88
N PHE A 15 13.16 2.78 8.27
CA PHE A 15 11.96 3.23 8.95
C PHE A 15 11.30 1.95 9.42
N GLU A 16 11.34 1.66 10.74
CA GLU A 16 11.04 0.38 11.41
C GLU A 16 9.65 -0.22 11.07
N HIS A 17 8.92 0.40 10.14
CA HIS A 17 7.51 0.19 9.86
C HIS A 17 7.17 -0.03 8.39
N VAL A 18 8.12 0.15 7.46
CA VAL A 18 7.94 -0.24 6.06
C VAL A 18 8.83 -1.44 5.82
N GLY A 19 8.28 -2.65 5.82
CA GLY A 19 9.01 -3.91 5.70
C GLY A 19 9.71 -4.15 4.34
N HIS A 20 10.16 -3.10 3.66
CA HIS A 20 10.88 -3.10 2.39
C HIS A 20 11.89 -1.93 2.34
N PRO A 21 13.04 -2.10 1.68
CA PRO A 21 14.08 -1.07 1.66
C PRO A 21 13.67 0.15 0.81
N CYS A 22 13.46 1.29 1.46
CA CYS A 22 13.11 2.58 0.84
C CYS A 22 14.34 3.28 0.23
N GLY A 23 14.85 2.75 -0.89
CA GLY A 23 16.06 3.22 -1.56
C GLY A 23 15.88 4.37 -2.56
N GLU A 24 14.65 4.70 -2.93
CA GLU A 24 14.32 5.57 -4.08
C GLU A 24 14.90 6.97 -3.96
N HIS A 25 14.87 7.55 -2.75
CA HIS A 25 15.37 8.90 -2.50
C HIS A 25 16.89 8.98 -2.65
N LEU A 26 17.61 7.98 -2.12
CA LEU A 26 19.06 7.87 -2.29
C LEU A 26 19.43 7.67 -3.76
N ILE A 27 18.66 6.86 -4.49
CA ILE A 27 18.88 6.64 -5.93
C ILE A 27 18.61 7.94 -6.72
N ARG A 28 17.56 8.69 -6.40
CA ARG A 28 17.31 9.99 -7.05
C ARG A 28 18.44 10.98 -6.74
N LEU A 29 19.01 10.96 -5.54
CA LEU A 29 20.07 11.87 -5.10
C LEU A 29 21.46 11.52 -5.63
N ASP A 30 21.85 10.24 -5.63
CA ASP A 30 23.21 9.77 -5.94
C ASP A 30 23.32 8.85 -7.18
N GLY A 31 22.19 8.42 -7.74
CA GLY A 31 22.11 7.74 -9.04
C GLY A 31 22.62 6.30 -8.99
N LEU A 32 23.30 5.88 -10.06
CA LEU A 32 23.78 4.50 -10.22
C LEU A 32 24.67 4.03 -9.05
N ALA A 33 25.47 4.92 -8.46
CA ALA A 33 26.36 4.55 -7.36
C ALA A 33 25.57 4.09 -6.12
N ALA A 34 24.54 4.86 -5.72
CA ALA A 34 23.65 4.45 -4.63
C ALA A 34 22.82 3.22 -4.99
N PHE A 35 22.35 3.13 -6.24
CA PHE A 35 21.61 1.97 -6.72
C PHE A 35 22.41 0.66 -6.54
N LEU A 36 23.68 0.65 -6.93
CA LEU A 36 24.54 -0.54 -6.82
C LEU A 36 24.89 -0.88 -5.36
N GLU A 37 25.15 0.12 -4.52
CA GLU A 37 25.42 -0.11 -3.09
C GLU A 37 24.17 -0.65 -2.39
N LEU A 38 22.97 -0.15 -2.72
CA LEU A 38 21.72 -0.64 -2.18
C LEU A 38 21.42 -2.08 -2.63
N ILE A 39 21.70 -2.43 -3.88
CA ILE A 39 21.61 -3.84 -4.34
C ILE A 39 22.55 -4.71 -3.51
N HIS A 40 23.79 -4.29 -3.30
CA HIS A 40 24.74 -5.06 -2.50
C HIS A 40 24.26 -5.24 -1.05
N LEU A 41 23.65 -4.20 -0.48
CA LEU A 41 23.18 -4.20 0.91
C LEU A 41 21.90 -5.03 1.12
N TYR A 42 20.98 -5.02 0.16
CA TYR A 42 19.63 -5.58 0.26
C TYR A 42 19.35 -6.72 -0.72
N HIS A 43 20.40 -7.34 -1.27
CA HIS A 43 20.25 -8.38 -2.29
C HIS A 43 19.33 -9.53 -1.84
N ALA A 44 19.46 -10.00 -0.60
CA ALA A 44 18.64 -11.10 -0.09
C ALA A 44 17.16 -10.72 0.01
N GLU A 45 16.88 -9.52 0.51
CA GLU A 45 15.54 -8.97 0.66
C GLU A 45 14.88 -8.69 -0.69
N LEU A 46 15.67 -8.26 -1.68
CA LEU A 46 15.21 -8.11 -3.05
C LEU A 46 14.87 -9.46 -3.69
N LEU A 47 15.69 -10.50 -3.47
CA LEU A 47 15.36 -11.86 -3.92
C LEU A 47 14.07 -12.38 -3.27
N ASP A 48 13.92 -12.19 -1.96
CA ASP A 48 12.67 -12.52 -1.26
C ASP A 48 11.48 -11.73 -1.83
N ASN A 49 11.68 -10.47 -2.22
CA ASN A 49 10.67 -9.66 -2.89
C ASN A 49 10.32 -10.19 -4.29
N PHE A 50 11.29 -10.70 -5.05
CA PHE A 50 11.04 -11.40 -6.31
C PHE A 50 10.17 -12.65 -6.10
N GLU A 51 10.47 -13.46 -5.08
CA GLU A 51 9.71 -14.67 -4.78
C GLU A 51 8.30 -14.40 -4.23
N ALA A 52 8.18 -13.42 -3.33
CA ALA A 52 6.94 -13.16 -2.59
C ALA A 52 6.01 -12.14 -3.26
N GLN A 53 6.56 -11.19 -4.02
CA GLN A 53 5.84 -10.02 -4.53
C GLN A 53 6.28 -9.62 -5.96
N SER A 54 6.83 -10.58 -6.71
CA SER A 54 7.21 -10.43 -8.11
C SER A 54 8.22 -9.31 -8.39
N GLY A 55 9.00 -8.86 -7.40
CA GLY A 55 10.14 -7.96 -7.61
C GLY A 55 9.78 -6.48 -7.75
N TRP A 56 8.63 -6.04 -7.20
CA TRP A 56 8.22 -4.63 -7.32
C TRP A 56 9.25 -3.65 -6.74
N ALA A 57 9.94 -4.01 -5.64
CA ALA A 57 10.89 -3.11 -4.98
C ALA A 57 12.08 -2.78 -5.89
N TYR A 58 12.63 -3.79 -6.56
CA TYR A 58 13.68 -3.60 -7.56
C TYR A 58 13.21 -2.71 -8.72
N ARG A 59 11.98 -2.93 -9.22
CA ARG A 59 11.44 -2.12 -10.32
C ARG A 59 11.22 -0.66 -9.92
N THR A 60 10.76 -0.39 -8.70
CA THR A 60 10.64 0.98 -8.19
C THR A 60 12.00 1.67 -8.11
N TRP A 61 13.06 0.95 -7.77
CA TRP A 61 14.42 1.49 -7.77
C TRP A 61 14.94 1.78 -9.19
N VAL A 62 14.63 0.91 -10.15
CA VAL A 62 14.95 1.14 -11.58
C VAL A 62 14.18 2.35 -12.10
N GLU A 63 12.92 2.52 -11.68
CA GLU A 63 12.11 3.70 -12.02
C GLU A 63 12.72 4.97 -11.39
N ALA A 64 13.11 4.94 -10.12
CA ALA A 64 13.78 6.06 -9.46
C ALA A 64 15.07 6.49 -10.19
N LEU A 65 15.88 5.53 -10.64
CA LEU A 65 17.07 5.79 -11.45
C LEU A 65 16.70 6.36 -12.82
N SER A 66 15.64 5.84 -13.44
CA SER A 66 15.14 6.29 -14.74
C SER A 66 14.57 7.72 -14.70
N VAL A 67 13.90 8.09 -13.61
CA VAL A 67 13.39 9.45 -13.38
C VAL A 67 14.53 10.46 -13.30
N ARG A 68 15.64 10.08 -12.65
CA ARG A 68 16.82 10.93 -12.49
C ARG A 68 17.64 11.04 -13.78
N ASP A 69 18.06 9.90 -14.33
CA ASP A 69 19.08 9.85 -15.39
C ASP A 69 18.47 9.74 -16.80
N GLY A 70 17.15 9.51 -16.89
CA GLY A 70 16.43 9.22 -18.12
C GLY A 70 16.44 7.72 -18.46
N VAL A 71 15.29 7.21 -18.93
CA VAL A 71 15.03 5.78 -19.15
C VAL A 71 16.12 5.08 -19.97
N GLN A 72 16.53 5.66 -21.11
CA GLN A 72 17.54 5.06 -21.99
C GLN A 72 18.93 5.07 -21.37
N SER A 73 19.28 6.14 -20.65
CA SER A 73 20.56 6.28 -19.97
C SER A 73 20.69 5.30 -18.80
N ALA A 74 19.63 5.21 -17.98
CA ALA A 74 19.54 4.26 -16.87
C ALA A 74 19.65 2.82 -17.36
N ALA A 75 18.90 2.43 -18.40
CA ALA A 75 18.99 1.08 -18.97
C ALA A 75 20.41 0.74 -19.47
N ALA A 76 21.06 1.66 -20.18
CA ALA A 76 22.44 1.47 -20.66
C ALA A 76 23.47 1.45 -19.50
N ALA A 77 23.20 2.14 -18.40
CA ALA A 77 24.02 2.12 -17.21
C ALA A 77 23.92 0.77 -16.47
N LEU A 78 22.70 0.25 -16.30
CA LEU A 78 22.45 -1.04 -15.67
C LEU A 78 23.06 -2.19 -16.46
N GLU A 79 22.93 -2.18 -17.80
CA GLU A 79 23.51 -3.23 -18.64
C GLU A 79 25.05 -3.24 -18.58
N ARG A 80 25.68 -2.06 -18.47
CA ARG A 80 27.14 -1.98 -18.25
C ARG A 80 27.53 -2.48 -16.87
N ALA A 81 26.77 -2.13 -15.83
CA ALA A 81 27.04 -2.53 -14.46
C ALA A 81 26.83 -4.02 -14.20
N ARG A 82 25.98 -4.67 -15.00
CA ARG A 82 25.68 -6.11 -14.98
C ARG A 82 26.94 -6.99 -14.97
N SER A 83 27.93 -6.63 -15.80
CA SER A 83 29.18 -7.41 -15.89
C SER A 83 30.06 -7.32 -14.63
N SER A 84 29.81 -6.34 -13.77
CA SER A 84 30.60 -6.04 -12.58
C SER A 84 29.87 -6.31 -11.25
N SER A 85 28.58 -6.69 -11.28
CA SER A 85 27.81 -7.06 -10.10
C SER A 85 26.98 -8.32 -10.39
N PRO A 86 27.41 -9.48 -9.86
CA PRO A 86 26.63 -10.73 -9.96
C PRO A 86 25.22 -10.62 -9.35
N GLU A 87 25.07 -9.82 -8.30
CA GLU A 87 23.79 -9.56 -7.64
C GLU A 87 22.82 -8.84 -8.59
N LEU A 88 23.30 -7.78 -9.26
CA LEU A 88 22.51 -7.07 -10.26
C LEU A 88 22.18 -7.96 -11.47
N ASP A 89 23.14 -8.76 -11.95
CA ASP A 89 22.92 -9.71 -13.05
C ASP A 89 21.78 -10.70 -12.75
N LEU A 90 21.76 -11.24 -11.53
CA LEU A 90 20.71 -12.14 -11.08
C LEU A 90 19.35 -11.43 -11.03
N LEU A 91 19.27 -10.23 -10.45
CA LEU A 91 18.02 -9.48 -10.35
C LEU A 91 17.49 -9.05 -11.73
N ILE A 92 18.36 -8.64 -12.66
CA ILE A 92 17.98 -8.35 -14.05
C ILE A 92 17.44 -9.61 -14.73
N SER A 93 18.10 -10.75 -14.55
CA SER A 93 17.68 -12.02 -15.15
C SER A 93 16.31 -12.45 -14.60
N LEU A 94 16.09 -12.32 -13.29
CA LEU A 94 14.80 -12.59 -12.65
C LEU A 94 13.70 -11.64 -13.12
N ASP A 95 13.99 -10.36 -13.33
CA ASP A 95 13.01 -9.39 -13.84
C ASP A 95 12.69 -9.64 -15.32
N VAL A 96 13.67 -10.02 -16.14
CA VAL A 96 13.45 -10.45 -17.52
C VAL A 96 12.62 -11.72 -17.57
N ASP A 97 12.91 -12.72 -16.75
CA ASP A 97 12.13 -13.96 -16.68
C ASP A 97 10.71 -13.70 -16.17
N THR A 98 10.54 -12.83 -15.17
CA THR A 98 9.21 -12.41 -14.68
C THR A 98 8.45 -11.65 -15.76
N ALA A 99 9.10 -10.73 -16.48
CA ALA A 99 8.52 -10.00 -17.60
C ALA A 99 8.26 -10.90 -18.81
N LEU A 100 9.04 -11.97 -19.02
CA LEU A 100 8.83 -12.96 -20.07
C LEU A 100 7.67 -13.87 -19.70
N VAL A 101 7.54 -14.29 -18.44
CA VAL A 101 6.35 -14.99 -17.93
C VAL A 101 5.12 -14.11 -18.11
N ASP A 102 5.17 -12.83 -17.75
CA ASP A 102 4.09 -11.86 -17.99
C ASP A 102 3.79 -11.68 -19.49
N ARG A 103 4.80 -11.64 -20.36
CA ARG A 103 4.63 -11.55 -21.82
C ARG A 103 4.14 -12.86 -22.46
N THR A 104 4.51 -14.00 -21.89
CA THR A 104 4.05 -15.34 -22.34
C THR A 104 2.60 -15.57 -21.89
N LEU A 105 2.22 -15.03 -20.73
CA LEU A 105 0.83 -14.93 -20.27
C LEU A 105 -0.02 -13.97 -21.12
N VAL A 106 0.60 -13.11 -21.94
CA VAL A 106 -0.10 -12.20 -22.86
C VAL A 106 -0.31 -12.80 -24.27
N LYS A 107 0.19 -14.00 -24.57
CA LYS A 107 -0.15 -14.72 -25.82
C LYS A 107 -0.23 -16.23 -25.62
N GLN A 108 -1.21 -16.69 -24.88
CA GLN A 108 -1.86 -17.96 -25.20
C GLN A 108 -3.35 -17.71 -25.49
N PRO A 109 -3.91 -18.28 -26.57
CA PRO A 109 -5.35 -18.28 -26.78
C PRO A 109 -6.02 -18.99 -25.60
N ASN A 110 -7.15 -18.43 -25.14
CA ASN A 110 -8.09 -18.98 -24.18
C ASN A 110 -8.17 -20.51 -24.16
N ASP A 111 -7.46 -21.14 -23.23
CA ASP A 111 -8.09 -22.12 -22.37
C ASP A 111 -8.19 -21.42 -21.01
N ALA A 112 -9.36 -20.86 -20.70
CA ALA A 112 -9.60 -20.27 -19.39
C ALA A 112 -9.34 -21.36 -18.35
N VAL A 113 -8.25 -21.23 -17.60
CA VAL A 113 -7.94 -22.15 -16.51
C VAL A 113 -9.07 -22.03 -15.50
N ASP A 114 -9.89 -23.07 -15.40
CA ASP A 114 -11.01 -23.10 -14.47
C ASP A 114 -10.50 -23.08 -13.01
N TYR A 115 -11.40 -22.79 -12.08
CA TYR A 115 -11.08 -22.72 -10.66
C TYR A 115 -10.46 -24.02 -10.13
N ALA A 116 -10.93 -25.18 -10.59
CA ALA A 116 -10.42 -26.47 -10.12
C ALA A 116 -8.94 -26.63 -10.49
N ALA A 117 -8.58 -26.32 -11.73
CA ALA A 117 -7.20 -26.33 -12.19
C ALA A 117 -6.34 -25.26 -11.49
N ALA A 118 -6.87 -24.06 -11.26
CA ALA A 118 -6.16 -23.01 -10.53
C ALA A 118 -5.92 -23.35 -9.05
N LYS A 119 -6.82 -24.11 -8.44
CA LYS A 119 -6.71 -24.59 -7.05
C LYS A 119 -5.72 -25.76 -6.93
N VAL A 120 -5.65 -26.64 -7.93
CA VAL A 120 -4.72 -27.78 -7.96
C VAL A 120 -3.29 -27.26 -8.12
N GLY A 121 -2.54 -27.25 -7.02
CA GLY A 121 -1.19 -26.70 -6.97
C GLY A 121 -1.10 -25.28 -6.41
N LEU A 122 -2.18 -24.75 -5.81
CA LEU A 122 -2.15 -23.51 -5.06
C LEU A 122 -1.10 -23.58 -3.96
N ASP A 123 -0.02 -22.80 -4.11
CA ASP A 123 0.89 -22.47 -3.02
C ASP A 123 0.24 -21.34 -2.19
N PRO A 124 -0.16 -21.58 -0.93
CA PRO A 124 -0.81 -20.57 -0.09
C PRO A 124 0.04 -19.31 0.12
N LYS A 125 1.36 -19.39 -0.05
CA LYS A 125 2.26 -18.23 0.05
C LYS A 125 2.15 -17.31 -1.17
N LYS A 126 2.04 -17.91 -2.36
CA LYS A 126 1.97 -17.19 -3.64
C LYS A 126 0.53 -16.74 -3.95
N GLY A 127 -0.45 -17.56 -3.56
CA GLY A 127 -1.85 -17.34 -3.87
C GLY A 127 -2.18 -17.59 -5.34
N PHE A 128 -3.35 -17.12 -5.77
CA PHE A 128 -3.77 -17.23 -7.16
C PHE A 128 -3.01 -16.21 -8.03
N SER A 129 -2.68 -16.62 -9.26
CA SER A 129 -2.07 -15.71 -10.25
C SER A 129 -2.97 -14.51 -10.53
N LEU A 130 -2.37 -13.32 -10.66
CA LEU A 130 -3.10 -12.09 -11.01
C LEU A 130 -3.81 -12.19 -12.35
N PHE A 131 -3.25 -12.95 -13.30
CA PHE A 131 -3.91 -13.20 -14.59
C PHE A 131 -5.23 -13.92 -14.38
N TRP A 132 -5.21 -15.03 -13.62
CA TRP A 132 -6.42 -15.79 -13.30
C TRP A 132 -7.44 -14.95 -12.54
N ILE A 133 -7.02 -14.19 -11.51
CA ILE A 133 -7.93 -13.33 -10.73
C ILE A 133 -8.68 -12.33 -11.65
N LYS A 134 -8.00 -11.78 -12.66
CA LYS A 134 -8.59 -10.82 -13.60
C LYS A 134 -9.53 -11.48 -14.61
N SER A 135 -9.24 -12.72 -15.02
CA SER A 135 -9.98 -13.45 -16.05
C SER A 135 -11.02 -14.45 -15.51
N ALA A 136 -11.05 -14.71 -14.20
CA ALA A 136 -11.92 -15.69 -13.57
C ALA A 136 -13.40 -15.42 -13.88
N SER A 137 -14.12 -16.49 -14.22
CA SER A 137 -15.56 -16.42 -14.50
C SER A 137 -16.36 -16.18 -13.21
N ALA A 138 -17.64 -15.82 -13.35
CA ALA A 138 -18.52 -15.68 -12.19
C ALA A 138 -18.65 -16.99 -11.39
N ASP A 139 -18.72 -18.12 -12.08
CA ASP A 139 -18.82 -19.45 -11.46
C ASP A 139 -17.53 -19.81 -10.71
N ASP A 140 -16.37 -19.47 -11.27
CA ASP A 140 -15.07 -19.66 -10.60
C ASP A 140 -14.96 -18.81 -9.33
N LEU A 141 -15.41 -17.55 -9.39
CA LEU A 141 -15.42 -16.66 -8.23
C LEU A 141 -16.39 -17.15 -7.15
N LEU A 142 -17.55 -17.69 -7.53
CA LEU A 142 -18.50 -18.32 -6.61
C LEU A 142 -17.90 -19.56 -5.93
N ALA A 143 -17.19 -20.39 -6.68
CA ALA A 143 -16.52 -21.58 -6.14
C ALA A 143 -15.38 -21.19 -5.17
N ALA A 144 -14.54 -20.23 -5.55
CA ALA A 144 -13.49 -19.70 -4.68
C ALA A 144 -14.04 -19.05 -3.40
N ALA A 145 -15.16 -18.33 -3.50
CA ALA A 145 -15.84 -17.73 -2.36
C ALA A 145 -16.41 -18.78 -1.40
N SER A 146 -16.98 -19.86 -1.95
CA SER A 146 -17.50 -20.98 -1.18
C SER A 146 -16.39 -21.69 -0.40
N ASP A 147 -15.24 -21.92 -1.03
CA ASP A 147 -14.08 -22.49 -0.36
C ASP A 147 -13.50 -21.56 0.71
N LEU A 148 -13.45 -20.24 0.47
CA LEU A 148 -13.01 -19.26 1.46
C LEU A 148 -13.83 -19.33 2.76
N ILE A 149 -15.16 -19.45 2.66
CA ILE A 149 -16.04 -19.49 3.84
C ILE A 149 -15.78 -20.75 4.70
N LEU A 150 -15.35 -21.85 4.08
CA LEU A 150 -15.11 -23.12 4.75
C LEU A 150 -13.66 -23.31 5.21
N GLU A 151 -12.74 -22.48 4.71
CA GLU A 151 -11.32 -22.61 5.01
C GLU A 151 -10.98 -22.15 6.43
N THR A 152 -10.05 -22.85 7.06
CA THR A 152 -9.59 -22.58 8.43
C THR A 152 -8.08 -22.33 8.50
N ASP A 153 -7.32 -22.76 7.49
CA ASP A 153 -5.89 -22.48 7.40
C ASP A 153 -5.65 -21.00 7.09
N ALA A 154 -4.90 -20.33 7.97
CA ALA A 154 -4.67 -18.90 7.88
C ALA A 154 -3.97 -18.46 6.59
N MET A 155 -3.05 -19.26 6.03
CA MET A 155 -2.36 -18.91 4.79
C MET A 155 -3.26 -19.09 3.58
N LYS A 156 -4.08 -20.14 3.55
CA LYS A 156 -5.06 -20.36 2.49
C LYS A 156 -6.17 -19.31 2.52
N ILE A 157 -6.69 -18.95 3.69
CA ILE A 157 -7.62 -17.82 3.85
C ILE A 157 -7.03 -16.57 3.20
N ARG A 158 -5.76 -16.26 3.46
CA ARG A 158 -5.08 -15.12 2.85
C ARG A 158 -5.03 -15.22 1.31
N ALA A 159 -4.67 -16.39 0.79
CA ALA A 159 -4.61 -16.63 -0.66
C ALA A 159 -5.96 -16.40 -1.33
N TYR A 160 -7.05 -16.84 -0.71
CA TYR A 160 -8.41 -16.61 -1.19
C TYR A 160 -8.84 -15.15 -1.07
N LEU A 161 -8.61 -14.51 0.07
CA LEU A 161 -8.97 -13.10 0.27
C LEU A 161 -8.32 -12.17 -0.76
N ARG A 162 -7.08 -12.49 -1.20
CA ARG A 162 -6.40 -11.73 -2.27
C ARG A 162 -7.22 -11.65 -3.56
N ILE A 163 -7.95 -12.71 -3.93
CA ILE A 163 -8.87 -12.69 -5.08
C ILE A 163 -9.87 -11.54 -4.89
N PHE A 164 -10.48 -11.48 -3.72
CA PHE A 164 -11.57 -10.57 -3.41
C PHE A 164 -11.13 -9.16 -3.02
N THR A 165 -9.82 -8.92 -2.87
CA THR A 165 -9.30 -7.54 -2.84
C THR A 165 -9.32 -6.87 -4.21
N ALA A 166 -9.37 -7.67 -5.30
CA ALA A 166 -9.38 -7.20 -6.68
C ALA A 166 -10.71 -7.46 -7.40
N ARG A 167 -11.54 -8.37 -6.89
CA ARG A 167 -12.84 -8.78 -7.43
C ARG A 167 -13.90 -8.70 -6.34
N ASP A 168 -15.14 -8.38 -6.67
CA ASP A 168 -16.17 -8.31 -5.64
C ASP A 168 -16.50 -9.72 -5.11
N PHE A 169 -16.68 -9.83 -3.79
CA PHE A 169 -17.05 -11.09 -3.16
C PHE A 169 -18.51 -11.43 -3.47
N PRO A 170 -18.81 -12.58 -4.12
CA PRO A 170 -20.12 -12.84 -4.72
C PRO A 170 -21.15 -13.45 -3.75
N LEU A 171 -20.77 -13.73 -2.49
CA LEU A 171 -21.64 -14.35 -1.49
C LEU A 171 -21.98 -13.34 -0.37
N ASN A 172 -22.81 -13.77 0.59
CA ASN A 172 -23.08 -13.00 1.80
C ASN A 172 -21.76 -12.69 2.54
N PRO A 173 -21.40 -11.43 2.81
CA PRO A 173 -20.12 -11.08 3.42
C PRO A 173 -20.04 -11.36 4.94
N GLU A 174 -21.15 -11.62 5.62
CA GLU A 174 -21.19 -11.86 7.08
C GLU A 174 -20.17 -12.88 7.61
N PRO A 175 -19.92 -14.04 6.95
CA PRO A 175 -18.91 -14.98 7.42
C PRO A 175 -17.49 -14.39 7.48
N LEU A 176 -17.20 -13.38 6.65
CA LEU A 176 -15.91 -12.70 6.63
C LEU A 176 -15.76 -11.70 7.79
N PHE A 177 -16.84 -11.31 8.48
CA PHE A 177 -16.79 -10.36 9.60
C PHE A 177 -15.98 -10.92 10.78
N ALA A 178 -16.04 -12.23 11.00
CA ALA A 178 -15.22 -12.91 12.00
C ALA A 178 -13.72 -12.86 11.66
N ILE A 179 -13.39 -12.85 10.36
CA ILE A 179 -12.00 -12.73 9.90
C ILE A 179 -11.50 -11.29 10.09
N VAL A 180 -12.34 -10.30 9.79
CA VAL A 180 -12.05 -8.87 10.04
C VAL A 180 -11.74 -8.63 11.52
N LYS A 181 -12.56 -9.19 12.43
CA LYS A 181 -12.37 -9.07 13.89
C LYS A 181 -11.34 -10.06 14.46
N GLY A 182 -10.71 -10.87 13.62
CA GLY A 182 -9.84 -11.96 14.03
C GLY A 182 -8.45 -11.50 14.49
N ALA A 183 -7.77 -12.35 15.26
CA ALA A 183 -6.44 -12.04 15.80
C ALA A 183 -5.30 -12.07 14.76
N ASN A 184 -5.54 -12.52 13.53
CA ASN A 184 -4.53 -12.51 12.48
C ASN A 184 -4.61 -11.19 11.70
N PRO A 185 -3.72 -10.21 11.95
CA PRO A 185 -3.83 -8.87 11.39
C PRO A 185 -3.72 -8.86 9.86
N ARG A 186 -2.98 -9.80 9.27
CA ARG A 186 -2.84 -9.90 7.80
C ARG A 186 -4.13 -10.35 7.14
N ASN A 187 -4.83 -11.30 7.77
CA ASN A 187 -6.11 -11.79 7.27
C ASN A 187 -7.21 -10.78 7.52
N ALA A 188 -7.23 -10.15 8.70
CA ALA A 188 -8.14 -9.07 9.03
C ALA A 188 -8.04 -7.94 8.00
N TRP A 189 -6.84 -7.44 7.72
CA TRP A 189 -6.62 -6.39 6.73
C TRP A 189 -7.10 -6.77 5.32
N GLN A 190 -6.79 -7.99 4.87
CA GLN A 190 -7.24 -8.48 3.56
C GLN A 190 -8.77 -8.64 3.49
N ALA A 191 -9.39 -9.13 4.56
CA ALA A 191 -10.84 -9.25 4.67
C ALA A 191 -11.51 -7.88 4.65
N THR A 192 -10.98 -6.91 5.39
CA THR A 192 -11.45 -5.50 5.37
C THR A 192 -11.39 -4.94 3.96
N LYS A 193 -10.29 -5.16 3.22
CA LYS A 193 -10.19 -4.72 1.82
C LYS A 193 -11.16 -5.44 0.89
N ALA A 194 -11.37 -6.74 1.09
CA ALA A 194 -12.26 -7.53 0.25
C ALA A 194 -13.71 -7.09 0.40
N ILE A 195 -14.21 -6.95 1.63
CA ILE A 195 -15.61 -6.57 1.87
C ILE A 195 -15.83 -5.06 1.76
N GLY A 196 -14.81 -4.23 2.04
CA GLY A 196 -14.93 -2.77 2.03
C GLY A 196 -15.26 -2.16 0.66
N ARG A 197 -15.22 -2.97 -0.41
CA ARG A 197 -15.67 -2.58 -1.76
C ARG A 197 -17.17 -2.74 -1.97
N LEU A 198 -17.82 -3.58 -1.17
CA LEU A 198 -19.23 -3.92 -1.31
C LEU A 198 -20.11 -2.82 -0.71
N HIS A 199 -21.29 -2.65 -1.29
CA HIS A 199 -22.34 -1.78 -0.76
C HIS A 199 -23.37 -2.63 0.01
N ASP A 200 -23.21 -2.69 1.33
CA ASP A 200 -24.07 -3.47 2.23
C ASP A 200 -24.16 -2.80 3.61
N HIS A 201 -25.37 -2.52 4.08
CA HIS A 201 -25.61 -1.88 5.38
C HIS A 201 -24.97 -2.64 6.56
N ARG A 202 -24.83 -3.96 6.48
CA ARG A 202 -24.20 -4.77 7.54
C ARG A 202 -22.70 -4.52 7.66
N ILE A 203 -22.06 -4.08 6.57
CA ILE A 203 -20.65 -3.67 6.56
C ILE A 203 -20.50 -2.31 7.25
N ARG A 204 -21.48 -1.42 7.09
CA ARG A 204 -21.55 -0.18 7.86
C ARG A 204 -21.69 -0.50 9.35
N ASP A 205 -22.61 -1.38 9.73
CA ASP A 205 -22.80 -1.78 11.13
C ASP A 205 -21.51 -2.36 11.72
N LEU A 206 -20.82 -3.24 11.00
CA LEU A 206 -19.49 -3.74 11.39
C LEU A 206 -18.47 -2.61 11.55
N ALA A 207 -18.47 -1.61 10.66
CA ALA A 207 -17.55 -0.49 10.78
C ALA A 207 -17.77 0.29 12.08
N PHE A 208 -19.02 0.50 12.49
CA PHE A 208 -19.33 1.14 13.78
C PHE A 208 -18.93 0.26 14.97
N GLU A 209 -19.11 -1.08 14.89
CA GLU A 209 -18.56 -1.99 15.91
C GLU A 209 -17.03 -1.84 16.05
N LEU A 210 -16.31 -1.67 14.93
CA LEU A 210 -14.85 -1.49 14.93
C LEU A 210 -14.42 -0.12 15.46
N LEU A 211 -15.21 0.95 15.23
CA LEU A 211 -14.96 2.25 15.86
C LEU A 211 -15.05 2.14 17.38
N ASP A 212 -16.08 1.47 17.90
CA ASP A 212 -16.25 1.25 19.34
C ASP A 212 -15.18 0.30 19.92
N GLY A 213 -14.67 -0.63 19.10
CA GLY A 213 -13.61 -1.57 19.44
C GLY A 213 -12.18 -1.05 19.27
N LEU A 214 -12.00 0.24 18.94
CA LEU A 214 -10.72 0.92 18.73
C LEU A 214 -9.88 0.44 17.52
N ASP A 215 -10.49 -0.23 16.53
CA ASP A 215 -9.87 -0.45 15.21
C ASP A 215 -10.37 0.59 14.20
N THR A 216 -10.05 1.84 14.50
CA THR A 216 -10.47 3.01 13.72
C THR A 216 -10.01 2.97 12.26
N PRO A 217 -8.77 2.58 11.92
CA PRO A 217 -8.35 2.50 10.51
C PRO A 217 -9.16 1.50 9.69
N SER A 218 -9.43 0.30 10.22
CA SER A 218 -10.25 -0.68 9.51
C SER A 218 -11.69 -0.21 9.35
N ALA A 219 -12.26 0.39 10.40
CA ALA A 219 -13.60 0.95 10.37
C ALA A 219 -13.77 2.00 9.24
N ILE A 220 -12.86 2.98 9.18
CA ILE A 220 -12.90 4.03 8.14
C ILE A 220 -12.84 3.41 6.73
N ARG A 221 -12.01 2.39 6.53
CA ARG A 221 -11.88 1.69 5.23
C ARG A 221 -13.17 0.98 4.83
N LEU A 222 -13.92 0.41 5.78
CA LEU A 222 -15.23 -0.20 5.50
C LEU A 222 -16.29 0.85 5.15
N LEU A 223 -16.24 2.01 5.81
CA LEU A 223 -17.15 3.13 5.52
C LEU A 223 -16.92 3.73 4.13
N ARG A 224 -15.74 3.59 3.53
CA ARG A 224 -15.44 4.14 2.18
C ARG A 224 -16.52 3.87 1.13
N SER A 225 -17.05 2.65 1.05
CA SER A 225 -18.15 2.30 0.13
C SER A 225 -19.53 2.31 0.81
N ASN A 226 -19.60 2.49 2.12
CA ASN A 226 -20.83 2.36 2.90
C ASN A 226 -21.19 3.62 3.70
N TYR A 227 -20.51 4.73 3.41
CA TYR A 227 -20.64 5.98 4.13
C TYR A 227 -22.04 6.57 3.98
N GLN A 228 -22.57 7.11 5.08
CA GLN A 228 -23.77 7.92 5.09
C GLN A 228 -23.49 9.32 5.66
N PRO A 229 -24.22 10.35 5.20
CA PRO A 229 -24.11 11.69 5.78
C PRO A 229 -24.25 11.66 7.31
N GLY A 230 -23.28 12.25 8.00
CA GLY A 230 -23.21 12.27 9.47
C GLY A 230 -22.22 11.25 10.06
N ASP A 231 -21.79 10.24 9.30
CA ASP A 231 -20.83 9.23 9.80
C ASP A 231 -19.48 9.84 10.16
N PHE A 232 -19.08 10.93 9.49
CA PHE A 232 -17.81 11.61 9.74
C PHE A 232 -17.68 12.12 11.18
N VAL A 233 -18.78 12.54 11.81
CA VAL A 233 -18.79 12.99 13.21
C VAL A 233 -18.41 11.85 14.16
N ALA A 234 -18.86 10.62 13.86
CA ALA A 234 -18.50 9.46 14.67
C ALA A 234 -17.03 9.07 14.48
N ILE A 235 -16.51 9.18 13.25
CA ILE A 235 -15.10 8.96 12.94
C ILE A 235 -14.22 9.96 13.70
N GLU A 236 -14.53 11.25 13.60
CA GLU A 236 -13.76 12.31 14.27
C GLU A 236 -13.75 12.11 15.79
N ARG A 237 -14.91 11.78 16.38
CA ARG A 237 -15.02 11.45 17.80
C ARG A 237 -14.14 10.27 18.17
N ALA A 238 -14.20 9.17 17.42
CA ALA A 238 -13.42 7.97 17.70
C ALA A 238 -11.90 8.25 17.66
N ILE A 239 -11.43 9.05 16.69
CA ILE A 239 -10.00 9.42 16.62
C ILE A 239 -9.59 10.29 17.79
N ARG A 240 -10.43 11.26 18.20
CA ARG A 240 -10.13 12.18 19.32
C ARG A 240 -10.14 11.48 20.68
N GLU A 241 -11.02 10.51 20.86
CA GLU A 241 -11.20 9.79 22.12
C GLU A 241 -10.27 8.57 22.24
N ALA A 242 -9.56 8.18 21.17
CA ALA A 242 -8.58 7.12 21.21
C ALA A 242 -7.42 7.46 22.16
N ASP A 243 -6.86 6.43 22.80
CA ASP A 243 -5.56 6.56 23.46
C ASP A 243 -4.52 7.07 22.45
N PRO A 244 -3.48 7.81 22.90
CA PRO A 244 -2.45 8.32 22.00
C PRO A 244 -1.91 7.23 21.10
N LEU A 245 -2.12 7.40 19.79
CA LEU A 245 -1.63 6.46 18.79
C LEU A 245 -0.11 6.59 18.66
N ASP A 246 0.55 5.48 18.38
CA ASP A 246 1.93 5.49 17.94
C ASP A 246 2.03 6.00 16.49
N ASP A 247 3.27 6.16 16.00
CA ASP A 247 3.57 6.64 14.65
C ASP A 247 2.83 5.83 13.56
N ASN A 248 2.72 4.52 13.75
CA ASN A 248 2.00 3.63 12.83
C ASN A 248 0.49 3.79 12.87
N GLY A 249 -0.06 3.98 14.07
CA GLY A 249 -1.47 4.24 14.28
C GLY A 249 -1.87 5.53 13.59
N TRP A 250 -1.12 6.61 13.80
CA TRP A 250 -1.35 7.89 13.10
C TRP A 250 -1.20 7.77 11.58
N HIS A 251 -0.18 7.06 11.10
CA HIS A 251 -0.02 6.79 9.67
C HIS A 251 -1.23 6.03 9.09
N SER A 252 -1.68 4.99 9.78
CA SER A 252 -2.79 4.15 9.34
C SER A 252 -4.14 4.87 9.34
N VAL A 253 -4.42 5.65 10.39
CA VAL A 253 -5.60 6.51 10.49
C VAL A 253 -5.56 7.59 9.41
N GLY A 254 -4.41 8.27 9.26
CA GLY A 254 -4.22 9.32 8.28
C GLY A 254 -4.53 8.85 6.85
N LEU A 255 -3.94 7.73 6.43
CA LEU A 255 -4.22 7.14 5.12
C LEU A 255 -5.70 6.77 4.94
N ALA A 256 -6.35 6.25 5.98
CA ALA A 256 -7.75 5.87 5.90
C ALA A 256 -8.67 7.10 5.77
N VAL A 257 -8.42 8.16 6.56
CA VAL A 257 -9.19 9.41 6.51
C VAL A 257 -9.02 10.12 5.17
N LEU A 258 -7.79 10.21 4.66
CA LEU A 258 -7.51 10.88 3.38
C LEU A 258 -8.19 10.17 2.21
N ASP A 259 -8.16 8.83 2.18
CA ASP A 259 -8.88 8.01 1.18
C ASP A 259 -10.40 8.16 1.32
N LEU A 260 -10.93 8.21 2.55
CA LEU A 260 -12.36 8.43 2.77
C LEU A 260 -12.84 9.80 2.25
N ILE A 261 -12.11 10.87 2.60
CA ILE A 261 -12.44 12.25 2.17
C ILE A 261 -12.53 12.32 0.65
N GLU A 262 -11.58 11.69 -0.05
CA GLU A 262 -11.55 11.67 -1.51
C GLU A 262 -12.66 10.79 -2.10
N ALA A 263 -12.84 9.57 -1.60
CA ALA A 263 -13.80 8.61 -2.14
C ALA A 263 -15.26 9.06 -1.99
N VAL A 264 -15.57 9.75 -0.89
CA VAL A 264 -16.94 10.19 -0.54
C VAL A 264 -17.18 11.66 -0.90
N ALA A 265 -16.12 12.40 -1.27
CA ALA A 265 -16.16 13.85 -1.47
C ALA A 265 -16.71 14.61 -0.24
N ILE A 266 -16.13 14.32 0.93
CA ILE A 266 -16.48 15.00 2.18
C ILE A 266 -16.25 16.52 2.01
N PRO A 267 -17.20 17.39 2.38
CA PRO A 267 -17.02 18.83 2.27
C PRO A 267 -15.74 19.29 2.99
N PRO A 268 -14.91 20.17 2.39
CA PRO A 268 -13.65 20.59 2.98
C PRO A 268 -13.79 21.18 4.40
N ILE A 269 -14.88 21.90 4.65
CA ILE A 269 -15.13 22.50 5.97
C ILE A 269 -15.42 21.44 7.05
N GLU A 270 -16.03 20.32 6.69
CA GLU A 270 -16.33 19.21 7.61
C GLU A 270 -15.07 18.41 7.96
N SER A 271 -14.13 18.29 7.03
CA SER A 271 -12.87 17.56 7.23
C SER A 271 -11.72 18.41 7.78
N ARG A 272 -11.91 19.73 7.90
CA ARG A 272 -10.86 20.67 8.29
C ARG A 272 -10.17 20.30 9.60
N ASP A 273 -10.93 20.11 10.67
CA ASP A 273 -10.34 19.97 12.00
C ASP A 273 -9.60 18.64 12.17
N ILE A 274 -10.10 17.56 11.55
CA ILE A 274 -9.36 16.30 11.52
C ILE A 274 -8.10 16.41 10.67
N LEU A 275 -8.13 17.11 9.53
CA LEU A 275 -6.93 17.34 8.70
C LEU A 275 -5.87 18.13 9.50
N LEU A 276 -6.25 19.13 10.28
CA LEU A 276 -5.31 19.84 11.17
C LEU A 276 -4.70 18.90 12.22
N SER A 277 -5.53 18.06 12.84
CA SER A 277 -5.05 17.06 13.80
C SER A 277 -4.09 16.05 13.16
N LEU A 278 -4.38 15.60 11.93
CA LEU A 278 -3.49 14.71 11.18
C LEU A 278 -2.15 15.38 10.84
N TYR A 279 -2.14 16.66 10.46
CA TYR A 279 -0.90 17.40 10.21
C TYR A 279 0.03 17.39 11.43
N GLU A 280 -0.53 17.64 12.62
CA GLU A 280 0.21 17.72 13.87
C GLU A 280 0.74 16.36 14.35
N ASN A 281 0.04 15.26 14.06
CA ASN A 281 0.33 13.96 14.64
C ASN A 281 0.96 12.95 13.68
N ILE A 282 0.82 13.11 12.36
CA ILE A 282 1.43 12.18 11.41
C ILE A 282 2.94 12.48 11.27
N PRO A 283 3.83 11.50 11.50
CA PRO A 283 5.27 11.68 11.35
C PRO A 283 5.73 11.58 9.88
N CYS A 284 4.96 10.91 9.02
CA CYS A 284 5.28 10.72 7.61
C CYS A 284 5.11 12.01 6.81
N SER A 285 6.20 12.50 6.20
CA SER A 285 6.22 13.74 5.40
C SER A 285 5.31 13.67 4.17
N LEU A 286 5.24 12.53 3.48
CA LEU A 286 4.35 12.31 2.34
C LEU A 286 2.87 12.36 2.74
N CYS A 287 2.52 11.76 3.87
CA CYS A 287 1.14 11.83 4.37
C CYS A 287 0.77 13.25 4.82
N ARG A 288 1.73 13.99 5.37
CA ARG A 288 1.55 15.39 5.76
C ARG A 288 1.38 16.31 4.55
N GLU A 289 2.16 16.07 3.49
CA GLU A 289 2.04 16.80 2.21
C GLU A 289 0.62 16.72 1.66
N GLU A 290 0.04 15.51 1.62
CA GLU A 290 -1.34 15.31 1.17
C GLU A 290 -2.37 16.06 2.04
N VAL A 291 -2.15 16.11 3.37
CA VAL A 291 -2.98 16.91 4.30
C VAL A 291 -2.88 18.41 3.98
N VAL A 292 -1.65 18.93 3.84
CA VAL A 292 -1.39 20.35 3.54
C VAL A 292 -2.03 20.72 2.21
N ARG A 293 -1.87 19.87 1.19
CA ARG A 293 -2.43 20.07 -0.14
C ARG A 293 -3.96 20.17 -0.09
N LYS A 294 -4.65 19.23 0.57
CA LYS A 294 -6.12 19.28 0.70
C LYS A 294 -6.62 20.55 1.43
N LEU A 295 -5.94 20.97 2.49
CA LEU A 295 -6.29 22.20 3.23
C LEU A 295 -6.00 23.46 2.41
N HIS A 296 -4.87 23.51 1.71
CA HIS A 296 -4.47 24.65 0.87
C HIS A 296 -5.38 24.82 -0.34
N ASP A 297 -5.67 23.73 -1.07
CA ASP A 297 -6.52 23.74 -2.26
C ASP A 297 -7.96 24.19 -1.95
N SER A 298 -8.36 24.09 -0.68
CA SER A 298 -9.68 24.50 -0.18
C SER A 298 -9.68 25.88 0.51
N ASP A 299 -8.55 26.60 0.54
CA ASP A 299 -8.37 27.87 1.27
C ASP A 299 -8.69 27.77 2.78
N LEU A 300 -8.42 26.59 3.38
CA LEU A 300 -8.67 26.30 4.80
C LEU A 300 -7.38 26.15 5.62
N ALA A 301 -6.21 26.16 4.96
CA ALA A 301 -4.90 26.08 5.61
C ALA A 301 -4.62 27.32 6.48
N PRO A 302 -4.42 27.15 7.80
CA PRO A 302 -4.10 28.27 8.68
C PRO A 302 -2.73 28.89 8.34
N ARG A 303 -2.60 30.20 8.54
CA ARG A 303 -1.34 30.92 8.30
C ARG A 303 -0.14 30.37 9.10
N TRP A 304 -0.38 29.83 10.30
CA TRP A 304 0.70 29.26 11.10
C TRP A 304 1.26 27.98 10.45
N MET A 305 0.37 27.13 9.93
CA MET A 305 0.73 25.89 9.24
C MET A 305 1.54 26.21 7.98
N LEU A 306 1.06 27.15 7.17
CA LEU A 306 1.79 27.55 5.96
C LEU A 306 3.19 28.09 6.26
N LYS A 307 3.38 28.79 7.39
CA LYS A 307 4.72 29.24 7.81
C LYS A 307 5.63 28.09 8.22
N GLU A 308 5.08 27.07 8.88
CA GLU A 308 5.82 25.86 9.25
C GLU A 308 6.22 25.05 8.03
N CYS A 309 5.32 24.90 7.05
CA CYS A 309 5.59 24.19 5.80
C CYS A 309 6.84 24.69 5.06
N ALA A 310 7.22 25.96 5.21
CA ALA A 310 8.45 26.51 4.61
C ALA A 310 9.74 25.77 5.04
N PHE A 311 9.68 25.04 6.15
CA PHE A 311 10.78 24.28 6.73
C PHE A 311 10.58 22.75 6.62
N ASP A 312 9.55 22.29 5.92
CA ASP A 312 9.28 20.86 5.77
C ASP A 312 10.38 20.18 4.94
N ALA A 313 10.64 18.91 5.25
CA ALA A 313 11.62 18.09 4.54
C ALA A 313 11.12 17.66 3.15
N GLU A 314 9.80 17.61 2.95
CA GLU A 314 9.18 17.32 1.65
C GLU A 314 9.14 18.58 0.77
N PRO A 315 9.85 18.61 -0.37
CA PRO A 315 9.93 19.80 -1.22
C PRO A 315 8.57 20.33 -1.68
N GLU A 316 7.61 19.45 -1.99
CA GLU A 316 6.27 19.87 -2.44
C GLU A 316 5.54 20.67 -1.35
N THR A 317 5.64 20.23 -0.09
CA THR A 317 5.08 20.96 1.06
C THR A 317 5.70 22.34 1.24
N ALA A 318 7.04 22.44 1.10
CA ALA A 318 7.74 23.71 1.19
C ALA A 318 7.39 24.69 0.06
N GLU A 319 7.12 24.19 -1.15
CA GLU A 319 6.69 25.00 -2.28
C GLU A 319 5.29 25.60 -2.09
N ILE A 320 4.38 24.90 -1.41
CA ILE A 320 3.03 25.43 -1.09
C ILE A 320 3.15 26.73 -0.30
N SER A 321 4.00 26.76 0.73
CA SER A 321 4.24 27.96 1.56
C SER A 321 4.71 29.17 0.75
N LYS A 322 5.60 28.97 -0.22
CA LYS A 322 6.14 30.04 -1.08
C LYS A 322 5.05 30.65 -1.96
N ARG A 323 4.12 29.82 -2.47
CA ARG A 323 3.01 30.26 -3.31
C ARG A 323 1.95 31.04 -2.53
N SER A 324 1.71 30.68 -1.27
CA SER A 324 0.76 31.36 -0.40
C SER A 324 1.28 32.67 0.21
N SER A 325 2.57 33.00 -0.02
CA SER A 325 3.23 34.21 0.51
C SER A 325 3.24 35.40 -0.48
N GLY A 326 2.62 35.26 -1.65
CA GLY A 326 2.42 36.31 -2.66
C GLY A 326 0.99 36.85 -2.67
#